data_AF-A0A533RSX1-F1
#
_entry.id   AF-A0A533RSX1-F1
#
_cell.length_a   1.000
_cell.length_b   1.000
_cell.length_c   1.000
_cell.angle_alpha   90.00
_cell.angle_beta   90.00
_cell.angle_gamma   90.00
#
_symmetry.space_group_name_H-M   'P 1'
#
loop_
_entity.id
_entity.type
_entity.pdbx_description
1 polymer ?
#
loop_
_entity_poly.entity_id
_entity_poly.type
_entity_poly.pdbx_seq_one_letter_code
_entity_poly.pdbx_strand_id
1 'polypeptide(L)'
;MLKALWRYPYVSLKITADIELNRAHYLDTYAERGRRALPKGFGRRRADHVGRRKDLEVLRRLGIAPNTVLPAYLAYTILLRRAPTLKGICESSSPSSAVWPECPHARKGHYEKIAGDGNHSSKELAELGEAMDGRGIWAVLRPRTREDMRGAKAASTRMIQRADRLFIRPHHLLCIICTADVKESLIYDNLIELRERMKANPDISVTLTEGCCMVCDPCFEYHAGENICIRTHIKDQLRDLNMLEKLDLRPGDTLSAKEIYERIYARIGSLYD
;
A
#
# COMPACT_ATOMS: atom_id res chain seq x y z
N MET A 1 -18.25 -10.95 -4.01
CA MET A 1 -16.91 -10.36 -4.25
C MET A 1 -16.77 -9.00 -3.58
N LEU A 2 -17.57 -7.99 -3.94
CA LEU A 2 -17.55 -6.67 -3.26
C LEU A 2 -17.70 -6.77 -1.74
N LYS A 3 -18.71 -7.49 -1.22
CA LYS A 3 -18.87 -7.72 0.23
C LYS A 3 -17.64 -8.38 0.91
N ALA A 4 -16.86 -9.18 0.19
CA ALA A 4 -15.66 -9.84 0.74
C ALA A 4 -14.46 -8.88 0.75
N LEU A 5 -14.30 -8.08 -0.31
CA LEU A 5 -13.30 -7.02 -0.41
C LEU A 5 -13.48 -5.97 0.70
N TRP A 6 -14.73 -5.65 1.01
CA TRP A 6 -15.11 -4.68 2.03
C TRP A 6 -14.99 -5.24 3.45
N ARG A 7 -14.99 -6.57 3.59
CA ARG A 7 -14.80 -7.26 4.87
C ARG A 7 -13.32 -7.52 5.16
N TYR A 8 -12.51 -7.79 4.14
CA TYR A 8 -11.07 -8.05 4.28
C TYR A 8 -10.27 -7.54 3.08
N PRO A 9 -9.67 -6.35 3.16
CA PRO A 9 -9.01 -5.70 2.03
C PRO A 9 -7.65 -6.33 1.65
N TYR A 10 -7.15 -7.27 2.44
CA TYR A 10 -5.95 -8.05 2.13
C TYR A 10 -6.23 -9.31 1.31
N VAL A 11 -7.50 -9.60 1.00
CA VAL A 11 -7.83 -10.70 0.07
C VAL A 11 -7.08 -10.52 -1.24
N SER A 12 -6.42 -11.59 -1.70
CA SER A 12 -5.72 -11.56 -2.96
C SER A 12 -6.70 -11.52 -4.13
N LEU A 13 -6.57 -10.51 -4.96
CA LEU A 13 -7.23 -10.40 -6.25
C LEU A 13 -6.34 -11.03 -7.32
N LYS A 14 -6.85 -12.07 -7.98
CA LYS A 14 -6.31 -12.49 -9.26
C LYS A 14 -6.93 -11.62 -10.35
N ILE A 15 -6.16 -10.68 -10.88
CA ILE A 15 -6.62 -9.77 -11.91
C ILE A 15 -6.41 -10.43 -13.26
N THR A 16 -7.45 -11.04 -13.79
CA THR A 16 -7.43 -11.69 -15.10
C THR A 16 -7.80 -10.68 -16.18
N ALA A 17 -6.94 -10.46 -17.18
CA ALA A 17 -7.44 -9.93 -18.45
C ALA A 17 -8.06 -11.10 -19.16
N ASP A 18 -9.37 -11.05 -19.35
CA ASP A 18 -10.17 -12.24 -19.60
C ASP A 18 -9.92 -12.88 -20.99
N ILE A 19 -8.97 -12.37 -21.80
CA ILE A 19 -8.49 -13.04 -23.02
C ILE A 19 -7.01 -12.69 -23.34
N GLU A 20 -6.16 -13.69 -23.48
CA GLU A 20 -4.94 -13.60 -24.29
C GLU A 20 -5.31 -13.74 -25.77
N LEU A 21 -5.75 -12.63 -26.39
CA LEU A 21 -6.29 -12.63 -27.76
C LEU A 21 -5.28 -13.15 -28.78
N ASN A 22 -4.00 -12.92 -28.53
CA ASN A 22 -2.90 -13.42 -29.36
C ASN A 22 -3.00 -14.94 -29.52
N ARG A 23 -3.27 -15.68 -28.44
CA ARG A 23 -3.38 -17.14 -28.48
C ARG A 23 -4.67 -17.59 -29.15
N ALA A 24 -5.76 -16.86 -28.98
CA ALA A 24 -7.06 -17.27 -29.47
C ALA A 24 -7.35 -16.87 -30.92
N HIS A 25 -6.82 -15.75 -31.42
CA HIS A 25 -6.85 -15.43 -32.85
C HIS A 25 -6.06 -16.47 -33.65
N TYR A 26 -4.94 -16.96 -33.11
CA TYR A 26 -4.26 -18.11 -33.69
C TYR A 26 -5.16 -19.36 -33.69
N LEU A 27 -5.86 -19.70 -32.61
CA LEU A 27 -6.75 -20.88 -32.60
C LEU A 27 -7.98 -20.75 -33.53
N ASP A 28 -8.48 -19.53 -33.77
CA ASP A 28 -9.62 -19.25 -34.66
C ASP A 28 -9.20 -19.29 -36.14
N THR A 29 -8.08 -18.62 -36.49
CA THR A 29 -7.55 -18.58 -37.87
C THR A 29 -6.86 -19.89 -38.27
N TYR A 30 -6.31 -20.64 -37.31
CA TYR A 30 -5.65 -21.93 -37.53
C TYR A 30 -6.49 -23.12 -37.06
N ALA A 31 -7.82 -22.99 -37.02
CA ALA A 31 -8.72 -24.11 -36.69
C ALA A 31 -8.44 -25.36 -37.58
N GLU A 32 -7.96 -25.15 -38.80
CA GLU A 32 -7.55 -26.21 -39.74
C GLU A 32 -6.17 -26.83 -39.44
N ARG A 33 -5.34 -26.23 -38.56
CA ARG A 33 -3.96 -26.66 -38.25
C ARG A 33 -3.76 -27.24 -36.84
N GLY A 34 -4.81 -27.43 -36.03
CA GLY A 34 -4.62 -28.03 -34.70
C GLY A 34 -5.86 -28.18 -33.81
N ARG A 35 -5.91 -29.30 -33.07
CA ARG A 35 -7.03 -29.83 -32.26
C ARG A 35 -7.24 -29.16 -30.88
N ARG A 36 -6.96 -27.86 -30.70
CA ARG A 36 -7.05 -27.25 -29.35
C ARG A 36 -8.33 -26.43 -29.22
N ALA A 37 -9.24 -26.89 -28.36
CA ALA A 37 -10.49 -26.20 -28.07
C ALA A 37 -10.23 -24.77 -27.55
N LEU A 38 -11.08 -23.84 -27.98
CA LEU A 38 -11.05 -22.46 -27.47
C LEU A 38 -11.37 -22.44 -25.97
N PRO A 39 -10.79 -21.49 -25.20
CA PRO A 39 -11.11 -21.37 -23.77
C PRO A 39 -12.60 -21.16 -23.53
N LYS A 40 -13.14 -21.77 -22.47
CA LYS A 40 -14.56 -21.63 -22.07
C LYS A 40 -14.95 -20.14 -22.05
N GLY A 41 -16.06 -19.79 -22.72
CA GLY A 41 -16.58 -18.42 -22.77
C GLY A 41 -15.92 -17.49 -23.80
N PHE A 42 -15.04 -17.99 -24.67
CA PHE A 42 -14.29 -17.17 -25.63
C PHE A 42 -15.18 -16.31 -26.54
N GLY A 43 -16.19 -16.87 -27.20
CA GLY A 43 -17.05 -16.11 -28.13
C GLY A 43 -17.75 -14.93 -27.45
N ARG A 44 -18.33 -15.15 -26.25
CA ARG A 44 -18.94 -14.10 -25.43
C ARG A 44 -17.95 -12.98 -25.10
N ARG A 45 -16.74 -13.33 -24.66
CA ARG A 45 -15.71 -12.35 -24.30
C ARG A 45 -15.13 -11.63 -25.52
N ARG A 46 -15.03 -12.33 -26.67
CA ARG A 46 -14.63 -11.73 -27.94
C ARG A 46 -15.65 -10.70 -28.40
N ALA A 47 -16.95 -10.98 -28.23
CA ALA A 47 -18.02 -10.05 -28.54
C ALA A 47 -18.00 -8.82 -27.63
N ASP A 48 -17.65 -8.97 -26.35
CA ASP A 48 -17.50 -7.86 -25.39
C ASP A 48 -16.17 -7.11 -25.54
N HIS A 49 -15.98 -6.49 -26.70
CA HIS A 49 -14.80 -5.68 -26.99
C HIS A 49 -14.75 -4.38 -26.18
N VAL A 50 -15.89 -3.83 -25.77
CA VAL A 50 -15.96 -2.62 -24.95
C VAL A 50 -15.49 -2.89 -23.52
N GLY A 51 -15.98 -3.95 -22.87
CA GLY A 51 -15.53 -4.36 -21.53
C GLY A 51 -14.03 -4.66 -21.52
N ARG A 52 -13.57 -5.44 -22.50
CA ARG A 52 -12.16 -5.78 -22.64
C ARG A 52 -11.25 -4.56 -22.85
N ARG A 53 -11.67 -3.54 -23.60
CA ARG A 53 -10.91 -2.28 -23.71
C ARG A 53 -10.78 -1.60 -22.34
N LYS A 54 -11.86 -1.55 -21.56
CA LYS A 54 -11.86 -0.98 -20.20
C LYS A 54 -10.93 -1.75 -19.28
N ASP A 55 -10.98 -3.08 -19.29
CA ASP A 55 -10.11 -3.94 -18.48
C ASP A 55 -8.64 -3.73 -18.81
N LEU A 56 -8.30 -3.67 -20.10
CA LEU A 56 -6.92 -3.43 -20.54
C LEU A 56 -6.42 -2.03 -20.15
N GLU A 57 -7.27 -1.01 -20.22
CA GLU A 57 -6.89 0.32 -19.73
C GLU A 57 -6.68 0.31 -18.20
N VAL A 58 -7.54 -0.37 -17.43
CA VAL A 58 -7.35 -0.53 -15.97
C VAL A 58 -6.03 -1.24 -15.68
N LEU A 59 -5.72 -2.34 -16.38
CA LEU A 59 -4.44 -3.06 -16.23
C LEU A 59 -3.24 -2.19 -16.59
N ARG A 60 -3.34 -1.39 -17.66
CA ARG A 60 -2.31 -0.43 -18.05
C ARG A 60 -2.08 0.61 -16.96
N ARG A 61 -3.15 1.14 -16.34
CA ARG A 61 -3.06 2.08 -15.21
C ARG A 61 -2.42 1.41 -13.99
N LEU A 62 -2.82 0.20 -13.66
CA LEU A 62 -2.21 -0.59 -12.59
C LEU A 62 -0.74 -0.90 -12.87
N GLY A 63 -0.34 -0.98 -14.14
CA GLY A 63 1.01 -1.34 -14.56
C GLY A 63 1.30 -2.82 -14.33
N ILE A 64 0.31 -3.68 -14.57
CA ILE A 64 0.39 -5.12 -14.32
C ILE A 64 -0.01 -5.92 -15.57
N ALA A 65 0.47 -7.16 -15.64
CA ALA A 65 0.09 -8.09 -16.68
C ALA A 65 -1.25 -8.79 -16.34
N PRO A 66 -1.94 -9.34 -17.35
CA PRO A 66 -3.03 -10.29 -17.12
C PRO A 66 -2.59 -11.45 -16.22
N ASN A 67 -3.47 -11.88 -15.32
CA ASN A 67 -3.27 -12.95 -14.33
C ASN A 67 -2.32 -12.61 -13.17
N THR A 68 -1.92 -11.35 -13.03
CA THR A 68 -1.24 -10.87 -11.84
C THR A 68 -2.13 -11.05 -10.59
N VAL A 69 -1.53 -11.54 -9.51
CA VAL A 69 -2.18 -11.68 -8.20
C VAL A 69 -1.64 -10.60 -7.26
N LEU A 70 -2.51 -9.78 -6.69
CA LEU A 70 -2.15 -8.72 -5.75
C LEU A 70 -3.20 -8.62 -4.63
N PRO A 71 -2.83 -8.18 -3.41
CA PRO A 71 -3.80 -7.81 -2.39
C PRO A 71 -4.76 -6.73 -2.90
N ALA A 72 -6.04 -6.80 -2.51
CA ALA A 72 -7.04 -5.85 -2.98
C ALA A 72 -6.69 -4.40 -2.65
N TYR A 73 -6.25 -4.12 -1.42
CA TYR A 73 -5.85 -2.78 -1.00
C TYR A 73 -4.80 -2.19 -1.94
N LEU A 74 -3.82 -3.00 -2.40
CA LEU A 74 -2.76 -2.54 -3.28
C LEU A 74 -3.30 -2.21 -4.67
N ALA A 75 -4.16 -3.08 -5.22
CA ALA A 75 -4.81 -2.84 -6.51
C ALA A 75 -5.63 -1.54 -6.49
N TYR A 76 -6.46 -1.33 -5.46
CA TYR A 76 -7.27 -0.11 -5.34
C TYR A 76 -6.41 1.13 -5.05
N THR A 77 -5.36 1.01 -4.22
CA THR A 77 -4.42 2.13 -3.97
C THR A 77 -3.79 2.62 -5.27
N ILE A 78 -3.30 1.69 -6.10
CA ILE A 78 -2.68 2.04 -7.38
C ILE A 78 -3.73 2.62 -8.34
N LEU A 79 -4.92 2.01 -8.42
CA LEU A 79 -5.98 2.44 -9.31
C LEU A 79 -6.42 3.88 -9.01
N LEU A 80 -6.78 4.17 -7.77
CA LEU A 80 -7.29 5.47 -7.37
C LEU A 80 -6.22 6.56 -7.55
N ARG A 81 -4.94 6.24 -7.29
CA ARG A 81 -3.82 7.17 -7.50
C ARG A 81 -3.54 7.44 -8.98
N ARG A 82 -3.63 6.43 -9.86
CA ARG A 82 -3.24 6.56 -11.29
C ARG A 82 -4.41 6.84 -12.24
N ALA A 83 -5.64 6.67 -11.76
CA ALA A 83 -6.87 7.00 -12.47
C ALA A 83 -7.77 7.81 -11.53
N PRO A 84 -7.52 9.12 -11.35
CA PRO A 84 -8.37 9.96 -10.49
C PRO A 84 -9.76 10.23 -11.09
N THR A 85 -9.95 9.92 -12.38
CA THR A 85 -11.23 10.07 -13.10
C THR A 85 -11.47 8.86 -13.99
N LEU A 86 -12.68 8.73 -14.54
CA LEU A 86 -13.03 7.70 -15.50
C LEU A 86 -12.55 7.96 -16.94
N LYS A 87 -11.84 9.07 -17.19
CA LYS A 87 -11.31 9.44 -18.51
C LYS A 87 -10.38 8.38 -19.10
N GLY A 88 -10.70 7.94 -20.31
CA GLY A 88 -9.98 6.88 -21.03
C GLY A 88 -10.39 5.46 -20.61
N ILE A 89 -11.03 5.29 -19.45
CA ILE A 89 -11.56 3.99 -19.01
C ILE A 89 -13.04 3.91 -19.41
N CYS A 90 -13.92 4.52 -18.63
CA CYS A 90 -15.36 4.48 -18.88
C CYS A 90 -15.85 5.69 -19.67
N GLU A 91 -15.21 6.84 -19.50
CA GLU A 91 -15.45 8.07 -20.26
C GLU A 91 -14.56 8.05 -21.51
N SER A 92 -15.17 7.89 -22.68
CA SER A 92 -14.47 7.77 -23.95
C SER A 92 -13.99 9.14 -24.44
N SER A 93 -12.83 9.19 -25.09
CA SER A 93 -12.36 10.38 -25.82
C SER A 93 -13.07 10.56 -27.16
N SER A 94 -13.58 9.46 -27.75
CA SER A 94 -14.35 9.46 -28.99
C SER A 94 -15.85 9.47 -28.73
N PRO A 95 -16.69 10.02 -29.64
CA PRO A 95 -18.14 10.00 -29.52
C PRO A 95 -18.71 8.59 -29.31
N SER A 96 -19.72 8.48 -28.44
CA SER A 96 -20.43 7.22 -28.20
C SER A 96 -21.21 6.80 -29.45
N SER A 97 -21.25 5.50 -29.72
CA SER A 97 -22.03 4.91 -30.82
C SER A 97 -22.75 3.64 -30.39
N ALA A 98 -23.62 3.09 -31.24
CA ALA A 98 -24.27 1.80 -30.99
C ALA A 98 -23.25 0.64 -30.89
N VAL A 99 -22.12 0.74 -31.60
CA VAL A 99 -21.06 -0.27 -31.60
C VAL A 99 -20.08 -0.07 -30.43
N TRP A 100 -19.73 1.19 -30.14
CA TRP A 100 -18.86 1.58 -29.03
C TRP A 100 -19.62 2.46 -28.02
N PRO A 101 -20.54 1.88 -27.24
CA PRO A 101 -21.31 2.63 -26.25
C PRO A 101 -20.42 3.09 -25.09
N GLU A 102 -20.58 4.36 -24.71
CA GLU A 102 -20.04 4.87 -23.45
C GLU A 102 -20.80 4.27 -22.25
N CYS A 103 -20.13 4.15 -21.10
CA CYS A 103 -20.80 3.74 -19.87
C CYS A 103 -21.83 4.81 -19.42
N PRO A 104 -23.09 4.45 -19.11
CA PRO A 104 -24.09 5.41 -18.64
C PRO A 104 -23.73 6.15 -17.33
N HIS A 105 -22.74 5.65 -16.60
CA HIS A 105 -22.25 6.25 -15.36
C HIS A 105 -20.93 7.01 -15.51
N ALA A 106 -20.32 7.00 -16.71
CA ALA A 106 -18.99 7.56 -16.96
C ALA A 106 -18.85 9.03 -16.52
N ARG A 107 -19.93 9.80 -16.66
CA ARG A 107 -19.95 11.25 -16.41
C ARG A 107 -20.80 11.64 -15.18
N LYS A 108 -21.22 10.66 -14.37
CA LYS A 108 -22.09 10.90 -13.20
C LYS A 108 -21.31 11.27 -11.93
N GLY A 109 -19.99 11.29 -11.97
CA GLY A 109 -19.15 11.67 -10.82
C GLY A 109 -19.11 10.63 -9.69
N HIS A 110 -19.70 9.45 -9.85
CA HIS A 110 -19.73 8.43 -8.79
C HIS A 110 -18.33 7.95 -8.40
N TYR A 111 -17.46 7.76 -9.40
CA TYR A 111 -16.10 7.32 -9.18
C TYR A 111 -15.25 8.44 -8.60
N GLU A 112 -15.38 9.65 -9.14
CA GLU A 112 -14.63 10.84 -8.72
C GLU A 112 -14.96 11.24 -7.28
N LYS A 113 -16.19 11.00 -6.80
CA LYS A 113 -16.54 11.16 -5.38
C LYS A 113 -15.71 10.28 -4.44
N ILE A 114 -15.26 9.13 -4.92
CA ILE A 114 -14.42 8.20 -4.17
C ILE A 114 -12.94 8.50 -4.46
N ALA A 115 -12.54 8.57 -5.72
CA ALA A 115 -11.14 8.72 -6.12
C ALA A 115 -10.57 10.13 -5.89
N GLY A 116 -11.42 11.15 -5.79
CA GLY A 116 -11.07 12.57 -5.84
C GLY A 116 -10.36 13.15 -4.62
N ASP A 117 -10.10 12.35 -3.58
CA ASP A 117 -9.17 12.76 -2.53
C ASP A 117 -7.74 12.58 -3.05
N GLY A 118 -7.07 13.70 -3.26
CA GLY A 118 -5.70 13.77 -3.76
C GLY A 118 -4.68 13.05 -2.87
N ASN A 119 -3.40 13.17 -3.22
CA ASN A 119 -2.33 12.64 -2.37
C ASN A 119 -2.23 13.49 -1.10
N HIS A 120 -2.81 13.01 0.00
CA HIS A 120 -2.62 13.58 1.33
C HIS A 120 -1.31 13.10 1.95
N SER A 121 -0.60 14.01 2.60
CA SER A 121 0.52 13.71 3.50
C SER A 121 0.03 12.94 4.74
N SER A 122 0.95 12.28 5.45
CA SER A 122 0.61 11.57 6.69
C SER A 122 0.03 12.51 7.76
N LYS A 123 0.49 13.75 7.80
CA LYS A 123 -0.01 14.78 8.70
C LYS A 123 -1.46 15.14 8.38
N GLU A 124 -1.77 15.43 7.12
CA GLU A 124 -3.13 15.74 6.69
C GLU A 124 -4.07 14.57 6.94
N LEU A 125 -3.64 13.33 6.68
CA LEU A 125 -4.44 12.15 6.96
C LEU A 125 -4.71 11.97 8.46
N ALA A 126 -3.74 12.24 9.32
CA ALA A 126 -3.93 12.18 10.76
C ALA A 126 -4.86 13.30 11.28
N GLU A 127 -4.83 14.47 10.66
CA GLU A 127 -5.72 15.59 10.97
C GLU A 127 -7.16 15.32 10.53
N LEU A 128 -7.34 14.87 9.28
CA LEU A 128 -8.64 14.53 8.71
C LEU A 128 -9.26 13.31 9.41
N GLY A 129 -8.44 12.31 9.73
CA GLY A 129 -8.84 11.11 10.46
C GLY A 129 -10.07 10.44 9.86
N GLU A 130 -11.14 10.35 10.66
CA GLU A 130 -12.39 9.68 10.31
C GLU A 130 -13.17 10.39 9.19
N ALA A 131 -12.90 11.67 8.92
CA ALA A 131 -13.52 12.39 7.81
C ALA A 131 -13.15 11.82 6.43
N MET A 132 -12.10 11.00 6.36
CA MET A 132 -11.68 10.30 5.15
C MET A 132 -12.49 9.03 4.87
N ASP A 133 -13.34 8.57 5.79
CA ASP A 133 -14.11 7.34 5.60
C ASP A 133 -14.94 7.40 4.31
N GLY A 134 -14.90 6.33 3.53
CA GLY A 134 -15.57 6.28 2.22
C GLY A 134 -14.84 7.00 1.08
N ARG A 135 -13.66 7.60 1.32
CA ARG A 135 -12.90 8.36 0.31
C ARG A 135 -11.52 7.78 0.05
N GLY A 136 -11.06 7.87 -1.19
CA GLY A 136 -9.79 7.33 -1.64
C GLY A 136 -9.64 5.85 -1.25
N ILE A 137 -8.47 5.50 -0.70
CA ILE A 137 -8.22 4.13 -0.22
C ILE A 137 -9.10 3.76 0.99
N TRP A 138 -9.59 4.74 1.74
CA TRP A 138 -10.47 4.57 2.89
C TRP A 138 -11.92 4.25 2.52
N ALA A 139 -12.24 4.23 1.21
CA ALA A 139 -13.47 3.61 0.73
C ALA A 139 -13.41 2.07 0.77
N VAL A 140 -12.20 1.51 0.85
CA VAL A 140 -11.95 0.06 0.87
C VAL A 140 -11.33 -0.37 2.21
N LEU A 141 -10.66 0.54 2.89
CA LEU A 141 -10.03 0.35 4.20
C LEU A 141 -10.76 1.15 5.26
N ARG A 142 -10.81 0.65 6.49
CA ARG A 142 -11.28 1.44 7.62
C ARG A 142 -10.11 2.23 8.22
N PRO A 143 -10.13 3.58 8.22
CA PRO A 143 -9.13 4.35 8.95
C PRO A 143 -9.30 4.11 10.45
N ARG A 144 -8.20 4.20 11.21
CA ARG A 144 -8.31 4.26 12.68
C ARG A 144 -8.99 5.55 13.09
N THR A 145 -9.86 5.46 14.09
CA THR A 145 -10.42 6.65 14.72
C THR A 145 -9.33 7.41 15.47
N ARG A 146 -9.53 8.71 15.72
CA ARG A 146 -8.59 9.46 16.56
C ARG A 146 -8.56 8.93 17.99
N GLU A 147 -9.68 8.40 18.46
CA GLU A 147 -9.78 7.74 19.76
C GLU A 147 -8.93 6.46 19.79
N ASP A 148 -9.04 5.60 18.78
CA ASP A 148 -8.22 4.39 18.65
C ASP A 148 -6.73 4.73 18.62
N MET A 149 -6.33 5.76 17.87
CA MET A 149 -4.94 6.21 17.82
C MET A 149 -4.44 6.70 19.18
N ARG A 150 -5.23 7.53 19.89
CA ARG A 150 -4.86 8.00 21.24
C ARG A 150 -4.73 6.83 22.23
N GLY A 151 -5.66 5.89 22.19
CA GLY A 151 -5.63 4.69 23.04
C GLY A 151 -4.41 3.82 22.75
N ALA A 152 -4.17 3.53 21.46
CA ALA A 152 -3.01 2.78 21.00
C ALA A 152 -1.70 3.48 21.38
N LYS A 153 -1.62 4.80 21.18
CA LYS A 153 -0.48 5.64 21.56
C LYS A 153 -0.17 5.51 23.04
N ALA A 154 -1.17 5.74 23.90
CA ALA A 154 -1.00 5.66 25.34
C ALA A 154 -0.56 4.24 25.78
N ALA A 155 -1.11 3.20 25.17
CA ALA A 155 -0.71 1.82 25.45
C ALA A 155 0.73 1.54 25.00
N SER A 156 1.09 1.87 23.76
CA SER A 156 2.42 1.61 23.21
C SER A 156 3.50 2.42 23.92
N THR A 157 3.24 3.67 24.32
CA THR A 157 4.18 4.46 25.11
C THR A 157 4.51 3.78 26.44
N ARG A 158 3.50 3.26 27.16
CA ARG A 158 3.73 2.50 28.40
C ARG A 158 4.51 1.22 28.16
N MET A 159 4.25 0.53 27.05
CA MET A 159 4.99 -0.67 26.66
C MET A 159 6.46 -0.33 26.39
N ILE A 160 6.75 0.71 25.60
CA ILE A 160 8.11 1.16 25.28
C ILE A 160 8.88 1.53 26.55
N GLN A 161 8.24 2.26 27.48
CA GLN A 161 8.87 2.65 28.75
C GLN A 161 9.32 1.45 29.59
N ARG A 162 8.55 0.36 29.57
CA ARG A 162 8.81 -0.86 30.35
C ARG A 162 9.56 -1.94 29.56
N ALA A 163 9.81 -1.72 28.27
CA ALA A 163 10.43 -2.73 27.43
C ALA A 163 11.91 -2.88 27.76
N ASP A 164 12.35 -4.14 27.89
CA ASP A 164 13.78 -4.50 27.97
C ASP A 164 14.40 -4.63 26.57
N ARG A 165 13.56 -4.74 25.53
CA ARG A 165 13.95 -4.90 24.13
C ARG A 165 12.98 -4.16 23.22
N LEU A 166 13.52 -3.39 22.27
CA LEU A 166 12.76 -2.67 21.26
C LEU A 166 12.79 -3.40 19.93
N PHE A 167 11.72 -3.27 19.14
CA PHE A 167 11.63 -3.79 17.78
C PHE A 167 11.38 -2.63 16.84
N ILE A 168 12.34 -2.35 15.96
CA ILE A 168 12.35 -1.16 15.11
C ILE A 168 12.71 -1.59 13.69
N ARG A 169 11.97 -1.07 12.70
CA ARG A 169 12.38 -1.25 11.30
C ARG A 169 13.64 -0.47 10.99
N PRO A 170 14.58 -1.00 10.19
CA PRO A 170 15.79 -0.28 9.81
C PRO A 170 15.51 1.16 9.38
N HIS A 171 14.65 1.40 8.39
CA HIS A 171 14.44 2.77 7.89
C HIS A 171 13.82 3.73 8.93
N HIS A 172 13.06 3.21 9.90
CA HIS A 172 12.50 4.05 10.97
C HIS A 172 13.57 4.55 11.92
N LEU A 173 14.75 3.92 12.02
CA LEU A 173 15.87 4.47 12.79
C LEU A 173 16.29 5.85 12.25
N LEU A 174 16.27 6.04 10.92
CA LEU A 174 16.54 7.35 10.33
C LEU A 174 15.43 8.35 10.68
N CYS A 175 14.16 7.93 10.62
CA CYS A 175 13.04 8.78 11.05
C CYS A 175 13.17 9.19 12.53
N ILE A 176 13.60 8.29 13.40
CA ILE A 176 13.86 8.55 14.82
C ILE A 176 14.96 9.61 14.97
N ILE A 177 16.07 9.49 14.23
CA ILE A 177 17.15 10.50 14.25
C ILE A 177 16.64 11.87 13.79
N CYS A 178 15.81 11.92 12.74
CA CYS A 178 15.23 13.18 12.24
C CYS A 178 14.34 13.88 13.27
N THR A 179 13.93 13.21 14.34
CA THR A 179 13.18 13.87 15.41
C THR A 179 14.04 14.68 16.35
N ALA A 180 15.38 14.63 16.32
CA ALA A 180 16.31 15.12 17.37
C ALA A 180 15.89 16.41 18.10
N ASP A 181 15.46 17.45 17.37
CA ASP A 181 15.05 18.75 17.92
C ASP A 181 13.54 18.91 18.15
N VAL A 182 12.76 17.90 17.76
CA VAL A 182 11.32 17.81 17.96
C VAL A 182 11.02 17.35 19.39
N LYS A 183 10.19 18.14 20.08
CA LYS A 183 9.73 17.87 21.45
C LYS A 183 8.31 17.29 21.49
N GLU A 184 7.47 17.67 20.54
CA GLU A 184 6.06 17.27 20.52
C GLU A 184 5.87 15.93 19.83
N SER A 185 5.29 14.98 20.56
CA SER A 185 4.97 13.66 20.05
C SER A 185 3.71 13.69 19.19
N LEU A 186 3.74 12.94 18.10
CA LEU A 186 2.62 12.78 17.20
C LEU A 186 1.71 11.64 17.71
N ILE A 187 0.41 11.81 17.52
CA ILE A 187 -0.58 10.81 17.94
C ILE A 187 -0.55 9.53 17.09
N TYR A 188 0.21 9.51 15.98
CA TYR A 188 0.16 8.48 14.94
C TYR A 188 1.50 7.78 14.67
N ASP A 189 2.53 8.02 15.49
CA ASP A 189 3.76 7.24 15.50
C ASP A 189 4.34 7.16 16.91
N ASN A 190 5.44 6.43 17.14
CA ASN A 190 6.20 6.43 18.40
C ASN A 190 7.67 6.84 18.23
N LEU A 191 7.98 7.71 17.26
CA LEU A 191 9.37 8.05 16.95
C LEU A 191 10.09 8.69 18.15
N ILE A 192 9.44 9.64 18.82
CA ILE A 192 10.01 10.35 19.97
C ILE A 192 10.12 9.43 21.19
N GLU A 193 9.12 8.61 21.47
CA GLU A 193 9.15 7.69 22.63
C GLU A 193 10.28 6.68 22.50
N LEU A 194 10.50 6.13 21.31
CA LEU A 194 11.61 5.24 21.05
C LEU A 194 12.96 5.96 21.15
N ARG A 195 13.06 7.19 20.62
CA ARG A 195 14.27 8.03 20.77
C ARG A 195 14.61 8.23 22.24
N GLU A 196 13.66 8.72 23.03
CA GLU A 196 13.88 9.02 24.45
C GLU A 196 14.20 7.74 25.23
N ARG A 197 13.55 6.62 24.91
CA ARG A 197 13.85 5.32 25.53
C ARG A 197 15.28 4.85 25.24
N MET A 198 15.75 5.00 24.01
CA MET A 198 17.12 4.67 23.60
C MET A 198 18.16 5.66 24.17
N LYS A 199 17.79 6.94 24.30
CA LYS A 199 18.66 7.96 24.90
C LYS A 199 18.82 7.76 26.40
N ALA A 200 17.74 7.40 27.10
CA ALA A 200 17.77 7.16 28.54
C ALA A 200 18.54 5.87 28.92
N ASN A 201 18.62 4.91 28.01
CA ASN A 201 19.40 3.69 28.18
C ASN A 201 20.03 3.29 26.83
N PRO A 202 21.25 3.78 26.54
CA PRO A 202 21.96 3.47 25.30
C PRO A 202 22.27 1.98 25.10
N ASP A 203 22.27 1.19 26.18
CA ASP A 203 22.54 -0.25 26.16
C ASP A 203 21.28 -1.10 25.93
N ILE A 204 20.10 -0.47 25.79
CA ILE A 204 18.86 -1.23 25.50
C ILE A 204 19.01 -2.06 24.22
N SER A 205 18.58 -3.32 24.28
CA SER A 205 18.53 -4.20 23.11
C SER A 205 17.50 -3.70 22.10
N VAL A 206 17.93 -3.51 20.86
CA VAL A 206 17.09 -3.13 19.72
C VAL A 206 17.24 -4.17 18.63
N THR A 207 16.11 -4.74 18.22
CA THR A 207 16.04 -5.72 17.14
C THR A 207 15.52 -5.10 15.86
N LEU A 208 16.27 -5.31 14.79
CA LEU A 208 15.92 -4.82 13.46
C LEU A 208 14.91 -5.77 12.82
N THR A 209 13.66 -5.33 12.71
CA THR A 209 12.56 -6.14 12.15
C THR A 209 12.13 -5.64 10.78
N GLU A 210 11.65 -6.54 9.94
CA GLU A 210 10.90 -6.19 8.73
C GLU A 210 9.40 -6.10 9.05
N GLY A 211 8.63 -5.37 8.25
CA GLY A 211 7.16 -5.28 8.41
C GLY A 211 6.70 -4.17 9.35
N CYS A 212 5.82 -4.45 10.31
CA CYS A 212 5.39 -3.47 11.32
C CYS A 212 6.33 -3.51 12.54
N CYS A 213 6.49 -2.38 13.22
CA CYS A 213 7.34 -2.27 14.41
C CYS A 213 6.73 -1.33 15.45
N MET A 214 7.42 -1.09 16.56
CA MET A 214 6.91 -0.27 17.67
C MET A 214 6.60 1.19 17.28
N VAL A 215 7.15 1.71 16.18
CA VAL A 215 6.75 3.03 15.62
C VAL A 215 5.30 3.01 15.14
N CYS A 216 4.85 1.89 14.58
CA CYS A 216 3.59 1.77 13.86
C CYS A 216 2.37 1.61 14.77
N ASP A 217 2.56 1.30 16.05
CA ASP A 217 1.47 0.92 16.96
C ASP A 217 0.27 1.89 16.94
N PRO A 218 0.45 3.22 16.99
CA PRO A 218 -0.65 4.17 16.91
C PRO A 218 -0.97 4.66 15.48
N CYS A 219 -0.27 4.17 14.46
CA CYS A 219 -0.40 4.69 13.10
C CYS A 219 -1.79 4.44 12.51
N PHE A 220 -2.37 5.47 11.88
CA PHE A 220 -3.67 5.39 11.21
C PHE A 220 -3.68 4.41 10.02
N GLU A 221 -2.50 4.05 9.53
CA GLU A 221 -2.27 3.14 8.40
C GLU A 221 -1.99 1.70 8.84
N TYR A 222 -1.90 1.47 10.15
CA TYR A 222 -1.59 0.16 10.71
C TYR A 222 -2.88 -0.60 11.08
N HIS A 223 -3.08 -1.77 10.47
CA HIS A 223 -4.18 -2.66 10.79
C HIS A 223 -3.81 -3.58 11.98
N ALA A 224 -4.19 -3.19 13.20
CA ALA A 224 -3.81 -3.90 14.43
C ALA A 224 -4.25 -5.37 14.46
N GLY A 225 -5.44 -5.70 13.95
CA GLY A 225 -5.96 -7.07 14.01
C GLY A 225 -5.17 -8.09 13.19
N GLU A 226 -4.39 -7.62 12.20
CA GLU A 226 -3.65 -8.47 11.27
C GLU A 226 -2.15 -8.21 11.31
N ASN A 227 -1.74 -7.17 12.05
CA ASN A 227 -0.37 -6.65 12.10
C ASN A 227 0.20 -6.27 10.72
N ILE A 228 -0.60 -5.59 9.88
CA ILE A 228 -0.19 -5.19 8.53
C ILE A 228 -0.27 -3.66 8.37
N CYS A 229 0.73 -3.07 7.72
CA CYS A 229 0.70 -1.67 7.30
C CYS A 229 0.14 -1.55 5.88
N ILE A 230 -0.97 -0.84 5.72
CA ILE A 230 -1.70 -0.68 4.44
C ILE A 230 -0.90 0.12 3.41
N ARG A 231 0.10 0.90 3.83
CA ARG A 231 1.03 1.61 2.96
C ARG A 231 2.33 0.86 2.71
N THR A 232 2.52 -0.32 3.30
CA THR A 232 3.73 -1.12 3.07
C THR A 232 3.79 -1.47 1.59
N HIS A 233 4.58 -0.66 0.90
CA HIS A 233 4.92 -0.85 -0.48
C HIS A 233 6.19 -1.71 -0.49
N ILE A 234 6.41 -2.48 -1.56
CA ILE A 234 7.68 -3.20 -1.78
C ILE A 234 8.91 -2.27 -1.67
N LYS A 235 8.70 -0.95 -1.81
CA LYS A 235 9.74 0.08 -1.67
C LYS A 235 10.21 0.23 -0.22
N ASP A 236 9.32 0.09 0.75
CA ASP A 236 9.69 0.24 2.17
C ASP A 236 10.41 -1.01 2.67
N GLN A 237 10.01 -2.20 2.20
CA GLN A 237 10.75 -3.44 2.43
C GLN A 237 12.16 -3.36 1.82
N LEU A 238 12.26 -2.92 0.56
CA LEU A 238 13.55 -2.70 -0.07
C LEU A 238 14.38 -1.65 0.66
N ARG A 239 13.77 -0.57 1.15
CA ARG A 239 14.46 0.47 1.94
C ARG A 239 15.04 -0.12 3.22
N ASP A 240 14.31 -1.00 3.91
CA ASP A 240 14.83 -1.69 5.09
C ASP A 240 16.05 -2.55 4.76
N LEU A 241 15.95 -3.37 3.70
CA LEU A 241 17.05 -4.24 3.27
C LEU A 241 18.27 -3.44 2.80
N ASN A 242 18.08 -2.37 2.04
CA ASN A 242 19.16 -1.48 1.61
C ASN A 242 19.86 -0.83 2.82
N MET A 243 19.09 -0.47 3.86
CA MET A 243 19.68 0.07 5.08
C MET A 243 20.46 -1.00 5.85
N LEU A 244 19.93 -2.21 5.97
CA LEU A 244 20.64 -3.34 6.58
C LEU A 244 21.94 -3.68 5.84
N GLU A 245 21.91 -3.69 4.51
CA GLU A 245 23.10 -3.86 3.67
C GLU A 245 24.15 -2.79 3.96
N LYS A 246 23.77 -1.50 3.94
CA LYS A 246 24.69 -0.40 4.28
C LYS A 246 25.29 -0.54 5.68
N LEU A 247 24.49 -1.00 6.65
CA LEU A 247 24.91 -1.17 8.05
C LEU A 247 25.68 -2.47 8.32
N ASP A 248 25.76 -3.38 7.33
CA ASP A 248 26.26 -4.75 7.46
C ASP A 248 25.62 -5.48 8.63
N LEU A 249 24.29 -5.56 8.54
CA LEU A 249 23.40 -6.20 9.48
C LEU A 249 22.40 -7.07 8.71
N ARG A 250 21.81 -8.04 9.41
CA ARG A 250 20.78 -8.95 8.90
C ARG A 250 19.43 -8.62 9.50
N PRO A 251 18.32 -8.96 8.82
CA PRO A 251 17.02 -8.97 9.47
C PRO A 251 17.04 -9.83 10.75
N GLY A 252 16.55 -9.27 11.86
CA GLY A 252 16.51 -9.92 13.16
C GLY A 252 17.75 -9.70 14.04
N ASP A 253 18.82 -9.09 13.52
CA ASP A 253 19.98 -8.74 14.34
C ASP A 253 19.56 -7.84 15.51
N THR A 254 20.21 -8.05 16.66
CA THR A 254 19.95 -7.33 17.91
C THR A 254 21.24 -6.73 18.43
N LEU A 255 21.23 -5.43 18.62
CA LEU A 255 22.36 -4.65 19.11
C LEU A 255 21.87 -3.67 20.19
N SER A 256 22.78 -3.07 20.93
CA SER A 256 22.45 -1.91 21.75
C SER A 256 22.03 -0.71 20.87
N ALA A 257 21.21 0.17 21.42
CA ALA A 257 20.86 1.42 20.73
C ALA A 257 22.11 2.25 20.38
N LYS A 258 23.11 2.28 21.26
CA LYS A 258 24.40 2.94 21.04
C LYS A 258 25.11 2.41 19.81
N GLU A 259 25.30 1.09 19.71
CA GLU A 259 25.98 0.46 18.57
C GLU A 259 25.26 0.73 17.25
N ILE A 260 23.92 0.76 17.26
CA ILE A 260 23.12 1.10 16.08
C ILE A 260 23.41 2.53 15.62
N TYR A 261 23.38 3.50 16.53
CA TYR A 261 23.66 4.90 16.17
C TYR A 261 25.09 5.07 15.67
N GLU A 262 26.07 4.47 16.36
CA GLU A 262 27.48 4.49 15.93
C GLU A 262 27.64 3.94 14.51
N ARG A 263 26.99 2.81 14.18
CA ARG A 263 27.00 2.24 12.83
C ARG A 263 26.34 3.16 11.80
N ILE A 264 25.20 3.76 12.13
CA ILE A 264 24.51 4.69 11.23
C ILE A 264 25.43 5.87 10.91
N TYR A 265 26.01 6.52 11.91
CA TYR A 265 26.89 7.66 11.68
C TYR A 265 28.18 7.27 10.94
N ALA A 266 28.75 6.10 11.23
CA ALA A 266 29.96 5.63 10.57
C ALA A 266 29.76 5.23 9.10
N ARG A 267 28.58 4.72 8.73
CA ARG A 267 28.37 4.06 7.43
C ARG A 267 27.39 4.74 6.49
N ILE A 268 26.43 5.49 7.04
CA ILE A 268 25.47 6.25 6.23
C ILE A 268 26.00 7.66 6.00
N GLY A 269 26.80 8.23 6.91
CA GLY A 269 27.55 9.48 6.73
C GLY A 269 26.67 10.74 6.58
N SER A 270 25.90 10.81 5.50
CA SER A 270 24.99 11.88 5.11
C SER A 270 23.66 11.29 4.61
N LEU A 271 22.54 11.97 4.87
CA LEU A 271 21.24 11.62 4.27
C LEU A 271 21.15 12.02 2.77
N TYR A 272 22.20 12.65 2.22
CA TYR A 272 22.27 13.15 0.85
C TYR A 272 23.17 12.32 -0.08
N ASP A 273 23.82 11.27 0.44
CA ASP A 273 24.72 10.36 -0.31
C ASP A 273 24.07 8.97 -0.53
#